data_AF-A0A7N1A6T4-F1
#
_entry.id   AF-A0A7N1A6T4-F1
#
_cell.length_a   1.000
_cell.length_b   1.000
_cell.length_c   1.000
_cell.angle_alpha   90.00
_cell.angle_beta   90.00
_cell.angle_gamma   90.00
#
_symmetry.space_group_name_H-M   'P 1'
#
loop_
_entity.id
_entity.type
_entity.pdbx_description
1 polymer ?
#
loop_
_entity_poly.entity_id
_entity_poly.type
_entity_poly.pdbx_seq_one_letter_code
_entity_poly.pdbx_strand_id
1 'polypeptide(L)'
;MQHGQSIDDGETCQAQIPRLLDIVLYLCEKEHVEGGMIFQLLEDLTEMSTMQNCKDIFGYIESKQDILGKQELFARGKLVMLRTCNQLLRRLSKANDVVLCGRILMFLAHFFPLSERSAVNIKGVFNTSNETKYEKEAPDGISIDFNFYKTFWGLQEYFCNPPSLTNAPMKWQKFTSSLMDVLNTFEAQPLTDEEGNANDLEEDAATFSIKYLTSSKLMGLELKDPSFRRHVLVQSLILFDYLKAPGKTDKDVPSESMKDEIKSCEEHVKKMLELTPPKGKEFLRKVEHILEREKNWVWWKRDGCPPFEKPPIEKKIGLDGARKRPRWRLGNKELSQLWKWADQNPNALTDPERICTPSISEYWKPLAEDVNGCFRWNRRGVPSQKQQGVLLERTQVCGTPGLGRIFQIYRLWY
;
A
#
# COMPACT_ATOMS: atom_id res chain seq x y z
N MET A 1 -17.26 -67.78 -21.15
CA MET A 1 -17.75 -67.09 -19.94
C MET A 1 -17.99 -65.64 -20.34
N GLN A 2 -19.19 -65.12 -20.11
CA GLN A 2 -19.48 -63.70 -20.33
C GLN A 2 -18.87 -62.90 -19.17
N HIS A 3 -18.28 -61.73 -19.46
CA HIS A 3 -18.48 -60.48 -18.71
C HIS A 3 -17.82 -59.33 -19.47
N GLY A 4 -18.38 -59.02 -20.63
CA GLY A 4 -18.50 -57.63 -21.02
C GLY A 4 -19.77 -57.09 -20.35
N GLN A 5 -19.61 -56.36 -19.25
CA GLN A 5 -20.62 -55.41 -18.80
C GLN A 5 -19.94 -54.05 -18.72
N SER A 6 -20.37 -53.15 -19.60
CA SER A 6 -20.12 -51.73 -19.42
C SER A 6 -20.73 -51.33 -18.08
N ILE A 7 -19.93 -50.78 -17.19
CA ILE A 7 -20.48 -49.97 -16.09
C ILE A 7 -20.93 -48.68 -16.76
N ASP A 8 -22.19 -48.67 -17.17
CA ASP A 8 -22.94 -47.44 -17.32
C ASP A 8 -23.03 -46.81 -15.92
N ASP A 9 -22.34 -45.68 -15.76
CA ASP A 9 -22.51 -44.72 -14.68
C ASP A 9 -21.98 -43.39 -15.21
N GLY A 10 -22.81 -42.71 -16.01
CA GLY A 10 -22.51 -41.36 -16.53
C GLY A 10 -22.30 -40.29 -15.45
N GLU A 11 -22.48 -40.61 -14.16
CA GLU A 11 -22.44 -39.66 -13.04
C GLU A 11 -21.49 -40.06 -11.88
N THR A 12 -21.11 -41.33 -11.69
CA THR A 12 -20.42 -41.73 -10.43
C THR A 12 -18.91 -41.48 -10.41
N CYS A 13 -18.21 -41.54 -11.55
CA CYS A 13 -16.75 -41.35 -11.60
C CYS A 13 -16.31 -39.94 -11.16
N GLN A 14 -17.07 -38.89 -11.51
CA GLN A 14 -16.72 -37.50 -11.20
C GLN A 14 -16.70 -37.23 -9.69
N ALA A 15 -17.46 -37.98 -8.89
CA ALA A 15 -17.51 -37.87 -7.43
C ALA A 15 -16.38 -38.65 -6.72
N GLN A 16 -15.67 -39.56 -7.38
CA GLN A 16 -14.64 -40.39 -6.73
C GLN A 16 -13.35 -39.61 -6.45
N ILE A 17 -12.87 -38.82 -7.42
CA ILE A 17 -11.61 -38.07 -7.28
C ILE A 17 -11.69 -37.02 -6.14
N PRO A 18 -12.74 -36.17 -6.04
CA PRO A 18 -12.87 -35.23 -4.91
C PRO A 18 -12.93 -35.93 -3.55
N ARG A 19 -13.59 -37.09 -3.44
CA ARG A 19 -13.63 -37.87 -2.20
C ARG A 19 -12.26 -38.41 -1.79
N LEU A 20 -11.47 -38.88 -2.75
CA LEU A 20 -10.09 -39.32 -2.49
C LEU A 20 -9.21 -38.14 -2.06
N LEU A 21 -9.34 -36.97 -2.71
CA LEU A 21 -8.63 -35.75 -2.32
C LEU A 21 -9.05 -35.26 -0.93
N ASP A 22 -10.32 -35.37 -0.55
CA ASP A 22 -10.82 -35.03 0.79
C ASP A 22 -10.24 -35.98 1.86
N ILE A 23 -10.14 -37.28 1.57
CA ILE A 23 -9.50 -38.25 2.48
C ILE A 23 -8.02 -37.92 2.66
N VAL A 24 -7.27 -37.64 1.58
CA VAL A 24 -5.85 -37.28 1.67
C VAL A 24 -5.67 -35.95 2.41
N LEU A 25 -6.50 -34.94 2.11
CA LEU A 25 -6.47 -33.65 2.81
C LEU A 25 -6.71 -33.80 4.32
N TYR A 26 -7.67 -34.66 4.72
CA TYR A 26 -7.90 -34.99 6.13
C TYR A 26 -6.70 -35.70 6.77
N LEU A 27 -6.07 -36.67 6.08
CA LEU A 27 -4.87 -37.35 6.59
C LEU A 27 -3.66 -36.41 6.71
N CYS A 28 -3.52 -35.45 5.79
CA CYS A 28 -2.53 -34.37 5.87
C CYS A 28 -2.81 -33.44 7.06
N GLU A 29 -4.07 -33.05 7.30
CA GLU A 29 -4.47 -32.21 8.46
C GLU A 29 -4.27 -32.92 9.80
N LYS A 30 -4.40 -34.25 9.84
CA LYS A 30 -4.11 -35.07 11.05
C LYS A 30 -2.64 -35.47 11.19
N GLU A 31 -1.75 -34.93 10.34
CA GLU A 31 -0.32 -35.27 10.29
C GLU A 31 -0.01 -36.78 10.12
N HIS A 32 -0.99 -37.59 9.70
CA HIS A 32 -0.79 -39.00 9.37
C HIS A 32 -0.05 -39.19 8.04
N VAL A 33 -0.09 -38.17 7.18
CA VAL A 33 0.55 -38.10 5.87
C VAL A 33 1.26 -36.76 5.76
N GLU A 34 2.33 -36.69 4.96
CA GLU A 34 3.04 -35.43 4.73
C GLU A 34 2.11 -34.37 4.12
N GLY A 35 2.03 -33.20 4.74
CA GLY A 35 1.17 -32.10 4.28
C GLY A 35 1.44 -31.59 2.85
N GLY A 36 2.60 -31.93 2.25
CA GLY A 36 2.90 -31.66 0.85
C GLY A 36 2.19 -32.58 -0.15
N MET A 37 1.76 -33.78 0.28
CA MET A 37 1.22 -34.82 -0.62
C MET A 37 -0.05 -34.37 -1.35
N ILE A 38 -0.96 -33.68 -0.67
CA ILE A 38 -2.18 -33.15 -1.32
C ILE A 38 -1.84 -32.15 -2.44
N PHE A 39 -0.78 -31.37 -2.30
CA PHE A 39 -0.36 -30.41 -3.33
C PHE A 39 0.29 -31.10 -4.53
N GLN A 40 1.08 -32.16 -4.31
CA GLN A 40 1.64 -32.95 -5.40
C GLN A 40 0.54 -33.65 -6.20
N LEU A 41 -0.43 -34.28 -5.52
CA LEU A 41 -1.57 -34.90 -6.20
C LEU A 41 -2.39 -33.89 -7.01
N LEU A 42 -2.55 -32.66 -6.53
CA LEU A 42 -3.22 -31.59 -7.29
C LEU A 42 -2.39 -31.13 -8.51
N GLU A 43 -1.06 -31.03 -8.37
CA GLU A 43 -0.16 -30.77 -9.51
C GLU A 43 -0.31 -31.86 -10.58
N ASP A 44 -0.11 -33.13 -10.20
CA ASP A 44 -0.19 -34.30 -11.08
C ASP A 44 -1.57 -34.41 -11.76
N LEU A 45 -2.67 -34.23 -11.00
CA LEU A 45 -4.03 -34.26 -11.55
C LEU A 45 -4.27 -33.14 -12.56
N THR A 46 -3.78 -31.92 -12.31
CA THR A 46 -3.93 -30.83 -13.28
C THR A 46 -3.10 -31.08 -14.54
N GLU A 47 -1.86 -31.58 -14.42
CA GLU A 47 -0.99 -31.86 -15.56
C GLU A 47 -1.56 -32.95 -16.47
N MET A 48 -2.05 -34.05 -15.89
CA MET A 48 -2.62 -35.19 -16.63
C MET A 48 -4.04 -34.96 -17.17
N SER A 49 -4.70 -33.86 -16.78
CA SER A 49 -6.10 -33.58 -17.14
C SER A 49 -6.27 -32.68 -18.36
N THR A 50 -7.41 -32.85 -19.05
CA THR A 50 -7.87 -31.92 -20.10
C THR A 50 -8.24 -30.55 -19.52
N MET A 51 -8.32 -29.51 -20.36
CA MET A 51 -8.64 -28.16 -19.90
C MET A 51 -10.08 -28.00 -19.37
N GLN A 52 -10.99 -28.88 -19.79
CA GLN A 52 -12.34 -28.94 -19.20
C GLN A 52 -12.26 -29.47 -17.77
N ASN A 53 -11.62 -30.62 -17.56
CA ASN A 53 -11.46 -31.20 -16.22
C ASN A 53 -10.65 -30.29 -15.28
N CYS A 54 -9.70 -29.51 -15.81
CA CYS A 54 -8.97 -28.51 -15.02
C CYS A 54 -9.87 -27.41 -14.44
N LYS A 55 -11.02 -27.09 -15.06
CA LYS A 55 -12.00 -26.14 -14.49
C LYS A 55 -12.65 -26.71 -13.22
N ASP A 56 -12.96 -28.01 -13.22
CA ASP A 56 -13.56 -28.71 -12.09
C ASP A 56 -12.54 -28.92 -10.96
N ILE A 57 -11.32 -29.36 -11.30
CA ILE A 57 -10.20 -29.51 -10.34
C ILE A 57 -9.88 -28.17 -9.68
N PHE A 58 -9.85 -27.07 -10.45
CA PHE A 58 -9.62 -25.75 -9.89
C PHE A 58 -10.77 -25.28 -8.98
N GLY A 59 -12.02 -25.61 -9.32
CA GLY A 59 -13.17 -25.39 -8.43
C GLY A 59 -13.05 -26.14 -7.10
N TYR A 60 -12.51 -27.36 -7.10
CA TYR A 60 -12.18 -28.07 -5.86
C TYR A 60 -11.10 -27.33 -5.05
N ILE A 61 -10.02 -26.86 -5.68
CA ILE A 61 -8.94 -26.10 -5.02
C ILE A 61 -9.49 -24.83 -4.34
N GLU A 62 -10.30 -24.04 -5.06
CA GLU A 62 -10.99 -22.86 -4.50
C GLU A 62 -11.88 -23.23 -3.30
N SER A 63 -12.64 -24.34 -3.39
CA SER A 63 -13.53 -24.80 -2.31
C SER A 63 -12.81 -25.24 -1.03
N LYS A 64 -11.52 -25.53 -1.10
CA LYS A 64 -10.69 -25.99 0.04
C LYS A 64 -9.61 -24.98 0.43
N GLN A 65 -9.63 -23.77 -0.12
CA GLN A 65 -8.57 -22.77 0.06
C GLN A 65 -8.28 -22.45 1.54
N ASP A 66 -9.31 -22.37 2.38
CA ASP A 66 -9.17 -22.08 3.82
C ASP A 66 -8.41 -23.19 4.58
N ILE A 67 -8.52 -24.44 4.11
CA ILE A 67 -7.83 -25.59 4.71
C ILE A 67 -6.40 -25.65 4.17
N LEU A 68 -6.24 -25.55 2.84
CA LEU A 68 -4.93 -25.56 2.17
C LEU A 68 -4.04 -24.37 2.59
N GLY A 69 -4.64 -23.24 2.97
CA GLY A 69 -3.97 -22.03 3.45
C GLY A 69 -3.51 -22.10 4.92
N LYS A 70 -3.89 -23.13 5.68
CA LYS A 70 -3.40 -23.32 7.06
C LYS A 70 -1.87 -23.43 7.06
N GLN A 71 -1.22 -22.73 8.00
CA GLN A 71 0.24 -22.56 8.03
C GLN A 71 1.03 -23.88 7.90
N GLU A 72 0.56 -24.95 8.53
CA GLU A 72 1.16 -26.30 8.52
C GLU A 72 1.21 -26.93 7.12
N LEU A 73 0.14 -26.78 6.34
CA LEU A 73 0.01 -27.27 4.97
C LEU A 73 0.65 -26.29 3.98
N PHE A 74 0.32 -25.00 4.09
CA PHE A 74 0.83 -23.93 3.24
C PHE A 74 2.35 -23.88 3.20
N ALA A 75 3.02 -24.00 4.37
CA ALA A 75 4.48 -23.97 4.44
C ALA A 75 5.16 -25.09 3.62
N ARG A 76 4.50 -26.25 3.47
CA ARG A 76 5.00 -27.39 2.69
C ARG A 76 4.57 -27.31 1.22
N GLY A 77 3.34 -26.87 0.95
CA GLY A 77 2.70 -26.94 -0.37
C GLY A 77 2.82 -25.71 -1.29
N LYS A 78 3.09 -24.52 -0.74
CA LYS A 78 2.91 -23.26 -1.48
C LYS A 78 3.69 -23.15 -2.78
N LEU A 79 4.92 -23.66 -2.87
CA LEU A 79 5.72 -23.60 -4.09
C LEU A 79 5.17 -24.52 -5.19
N VAL A 80 4.58 -25.67 -4.80
CA VAL A 80 3.89 -26.59 -5.72
C VAL A 80 2.61 -25.93 -6.22
N MET A 81 1.79 -25.37 -5.33
CA MET A 81 0.58 -24.63 -5.72
C MET A 81 0.89 -23.45 -6.66
N LEU A 82 1.95 -22.69 -6.39
CA LEU A 82 2.40 -21.61 -7.27
C LEU A 82 2.82 -22.14 -8.65
N ARG A 83 3.56 -23.26 -8.72
CA ARG A 83 3.97 -23.88 -9.98
C ARG A 83 2.75 -24.36 -10.78
N THR A 84 1.85 -25.09 -10.12
CA THR A 84 0.58 -25.62 -10.65
C THR A 84 -0.26 -24.50 -11.29
N CYS A 85 -0.51 -23.42 -10.55
CA CYS A 85 -1.27 -22.28 -11.05
C CYS A 85 -0.58 -21.59 -12.24
N ASN A 86 0.74 -21.41 -12.19
CA ASN A 86 1.51 -20.83 -13.30
C ASN A 86 1.53 -21.75 -14.54
N GLN A 87 1.51 -23.07 -14.37
CA GLN A 87 1.43 -24.05 -15.46
C GLN A 87 0.04 -24.04 -16.11
N LEU A 88 -1.03 -23.98 -15.32
CA LEU A 88 -2.38 -23.75 -15.82
C LEU A 88 -2.47 -22.44 -16.62
N LEU A 89 -1.99 -21.32 -16.08
CA LEU A 89 -1.98 -20.02 -16.77
C LEU A 89 -1.16 -19.99 -18.09
N ARG A 90 -0.22 -20.93 -18.27
CA ARG A 90 0.51 -21.12 -19.54
C ARG A 90 -0.22 -21.99 -20.55
N ARG A 91 -1.07 -22.93 -20.09
CA ARG A 91 -1.84 -23.86 -20.92
C ARG A 91 -3.15 -23.24 -21.43
N LEU A 92 -3.74 -22.34 -20.66
CA LEU A 92 -5.02 -21.70 -20.98
C LEU A 92 -4.94 -20.70 -22.13
N SER A 93 -5.99 -20.66 -22.95
CA SER A 93 -6.10 -19.66 -24.01
C SER A 93 -6.42 -18.28 -23.42
N LYS A 94 -5.53 -17.31 -23.64
CA LYS A 94 -5.73 -15.91 -23.23
C LYS A 94 -6.89 -15.20 -23.95
N ALA A 95 -7.49 -15.82 -24.97
CA ALA A 95 -8.66 -15.32 -25.67
C ALA A 95 -9.96 -16.01 -25.21
N ASN A 96 -9.93 -17.33 -24.94
CA ASN A 96 -11.14 -18.11 -24.68
C ASN A 96 -11.37 -18.44 -23.20
N ASP A 97 -10.32 -18.56 -22.40
CA ASP A 97 -10.39 -18.99 -20.99
C ASP A 97 -10.10 -17.84 -20.01
N VAL A 98 -10.42 -16.60 -20.42
CA VAL A 98 -10.18 -15.37 -19.63
C VAL A 98 -10.75 -15.47 -18.21
N VAL A 99 -11.96 -16.03 -18.06
CA VAL A 99 -12.62 -16.22 -16.76
C VAL A 99 -11.84 -17.16 -15.84
N LEU A 100 -11.31 -18.27 -16.35
CA LEU A 100 -10.50 -19.20 -15.54
C LEU A 100 -9.14 -18.58 -15.21
N CYS A 101 -8.52 -17.86 -16.15
CA CYS A 101 -7.29 -17.09 -15.87
C CYS A 101 -7.52 -16.07 -14.76
N GLY A 102 -8.65 -15.35 -14.78
CA GLY A 102 -9.04 -14.41 -13.72
C GLY A 102 -9.22 -15.10 -12.36
N ARG A 103 -9.95 -16.23 -12.32
CA ARG A 103 -10.11 -17.06 -11.11
C ARG A 103 -8.78 -17.52 -10.52
N ILE A 104 -7.86 -18.04 -11.36
CA ILE A 104 -6.53 -18.47 -10.90
C ILE A 104 -5.72 -17.29 -10.34
N LEU A 105 -5.77 -16.12 -10.97
CA LEU A 105 -5.08 -14.92 -10.47
C LEU A 105 -5.67 -14.40 -9.15
N MET A 106 -7.01 -14.43 -9.00
CA MET A 106 -7.69 -14.05 -7.76
C MET A 106 -7.38 -15.03 -6.62
N PHE A 107 -7.41 -16.33 -6.89
CA PHE A 107 -6.99 -17.36 -5.94
C PHE A 107 -5.54 -17.16 -5.52
N LEU A 108 -4.60 -16.94 -6.46
CA LEU A 108 -3.20 -16.67 -6.12
C LEU A 108 -3.03 -15.42 -5.25
N ALA A 109 -3.81 -14.36 -5.51
CA ALA A 109 -3.77 -13.13 -4.71
C ALA A 109 -4.36 -13.28 -3.29
N HIS A 110 -5.26 -14.24 -3.09
CA HIS A 110 -5.86 -14.54 -1.78
C HIS A 110 -5.05 -15.58 -0.99
N PHE A 111 -4.62 -16.66 -1.66
CA PHE A 111 -3.92 -17.80 -1.06
C PHE A 111 -2.50 -17.45 -0.59
N PHE A 112 -1.84 -16.49 -1.25
CA PHE A 112 -0.52 -16.01 -0.83
C PHE A 112 -0.64 -14.69 -0.05
N PRO A 113 -0.19 -14.63 1.23
CA PRO A 113 -0.17 -13.38 1.98
C PRO A 113 0.60 -12.27 1.25
N LEU A 114 0.13 -11.02 1.32
CA LEU A 114 0.74 -9.89 0.60
C LEU A 114 2.23 -9.66 0.91
N SER A 115 2.69 -10.04 2.10
CA SER A 115 4.11 -9.96 2.48
C SER A 115 4.97 -11.13 2.00
N GLU A 116 4.38 -12.14 1.35
CA GLU A 116 5.17 -13.19 0.73
C GLU A 116 5.87 -12.66 -0.52
N ARG A 117 7.19 -12.87 -0.59
CA ARG A 117 8.05 -12.48 -1.71
C ARG A 117 7.60 -13.03 -3.07
N SER A 118 6.83 -14.12 -3.07
CA SER A 118 6.24 -14.75 -4.26
C SER A 118 5.03 -13.99 -4.80
N ALA A 119 4.29 -13.26 -3.95
CA ALA A 119 3.09 -12.50 -4.31
C ALA A 119 3.41 -11.10 -4.88
N VAL A 120 4.60 -10.57 -4.59
CA VAL A 120 5.00 -9.21 -4.98
C VAL A 120 6.14 -9.24 -6.01
N ASN A 121 6.02 -8.46 -7.08
CA ASN A 121 7.10 -8.23 -8.06
C ASN A 121 8.22 -7.35 -7.46
N ILE A 122 8.95 -7.85 -6.46
CA ILE A 122 10.02 -7.13 -5.74
C ILE A 122 11.10 -6.66 -6.71
N LYS A 123 11.48 -7.50 -7.69
CA LYS A 123 12.44 -7.14 -8.74
C LYS A 123 11.96 -6.01 -9.67
N GLY A 124 10.69 -5.61 -9.61
CA GLY A 124 10.09 -4.55 -10.41
C GLY A 124 10.32 -4.74 -11.91
N VAL A 125 10.19 -5.98 -12.40
CA VAL A 125 10.38 -6.30 -13.81
C VAL A 125 9.09 -5.96 -14.57
N PHE A 126 9.20 -5.19 -15.65
CA PHE A 126 8.07 -4.86 -16.52
C PHE A 126 7.74 -6.04 -17.43
N ASN A 127 6.47 -6.25 -17.74
CA ASN A 127 6.03 -7.33 -18.61
C ASN A 127 6.18 -6.94 -20.10
N THR A 128 7.42 -6.90 -20.58
CA THR A 128 7.74 -6.57 -21.97
C THR A 128 7.19 -7.58 -22.99
N SER A 129 6.75 -8.77 -22.56
CA SER A 129 6.14 -9.77 -23.47
C SER A 129 4.72 -9.42 -23.92
N ASN A 130 4.04 -8.48 -23.26
CA ASN A 130 2.71 -8.04 -23.65
C ASN A 130 2.79 -6.88 -24.67
N GLU A 131 3.31 -7.18 -25.86
CA GLU A 131 3.45 -6.20 -26.93
C GLU A 131 2.09 -5.84 -27.55
N THR A 132 1.94 -4.55 -27.89
CA THR A 132 0.81 -4.05 -28.68
C THR A 132 1.22 -4.11 -30.15
N LYS A 133 0.57 -4.98 -30.93
CA LYS A 133 0.87 -5.20 -32.34
C LYS A 133 0.00 -4.29 -33.20
N TYR A 134 0.61 -3.41 -33.98
CA TYR A 134 -0.08 -2.46 -34.85
C TYR A 134 0.45 -2.54 -36.29
N GLU A 135 -0.31 -2.00 -37.25
CA GLU A 135 -0.02 -2.05 -38.69
C GLU A 135 1.26 -1.24 -39.00
N LYS A 136 2.14 -1.76 -39.87
CA LYS A 136 3.41 -1.08 -40.24
C LYS A 136 3.38 -0.40 -41.61
N GLU A 137 2.42 -0.77 -42.44
CA GLU A 137 2.22 -0.33 -43.81
C GLU A 137 0.78 0.21 -43.95
N ALA A 138 0.60 1.23 -44.78
CA ALA A 138 -0.69 1.88 -44.92
C ALA A 138 -1.67 0.95 -45.68
N PRO A 139 -2.93 0.80 -45.26
CA PRO A 139 -3.90 0.02 -46.02
C PRO A 139 -4.20 0.66 -47.37
N ASP A 140 -4.31 -0.16 -48.42
CA ASP A 140 -4.71 0.30 -49.74
C ASP A 140 -6.11 0.93 -49.72
N GLY A 141 -6.25 2.06 -50.43
CA GLY A 141 -7.55 2.66 -50.78
C GLY A 141 -8.20 3.58 -49.74
N ILE A 142 -7.52 3.96 -48.65
CA ILE A 142 -8.08 4.90 -47.66
C ILE A 142 -7.08 6.04 -47.36
N SER A 143 -7.55 7.29 -47.44
CA SER A 143 -6.77 8.48 -47.07
C SER A 143 -6.73 8.68 -45.55
N ILE A 144 -5.87 7.91 -44.88
CA ILE A 144 -5.62 8.00 -43.43
C ILE A 144 -4.27 8.70 -43.21
N ASP A 145 -4.15 9.54 -42.19
CA ASP A 145 -2.84 9.99 -41.73
C ASP A 145 -2.09 8.83 -41.04
N PHE A 146 -1.40 8.05 -41.86
CA PHE A 146 -0.65 6.90 -41.42
C PHE A 146 0.66 7.29 -40.69
N ASN A 147 1.11 8.54 -40.83
CA ASN A 147 2.25 9.06 -40.07
C ASN A 147 1.82 9.34 -38.64
N PHE A 148 0.68 10.01 -38.43
CA PHE A 148 0.10 10.19 -37.10
C PHE A 148 -0.17 8.86 -36.40
N TYR A 149 -0.80 7.90 -37.10
CA TYR A 149 -1.03 6.55 -36.57
C TYR A 149 0.27 5.86 -36.11
N LYS A 150 1.35 5.97 -36.88
CA LYS A 150 2.68 5.45 -36.51
C LYS A 150 3.27 6.19 -35.29
N THR A 151 3.16 7.50 -35.23
CA THR A 151 3.61 8.31 -34.09
C THR A 151 2.88 7.91 -32.81
N PHE A 152 1.56 7.80 -32.87
CA PHE A 152 0.70 7.43 -31.75
C PHE A 152 1.00 6.03 -31.22
N TRP A 153 0.94 4.98 -32.06
CA TRP A 153 1.22 3.62 -31.59
C TRP A 153 2.71 3.38 -31.27
N GLY A 154 3.60 4.24 -31.79
CA GLY A 154 5.00 4.32 -31.38
C GLY A 154 5.19 4.70 -29.90
N LEU A 155 4.27 5.47 -29.30
CA LEU A 155 4.31 5.80 -27.87
C LEU A 155 4.23 4.56 -26.98
N GLN A 156 3.53 3.52 -27.44
CA GLN A 156 3.29 2.30 -26.68
C GLN A 156 4.58 1.50 -26.39
N GLU A 157 5.63 1.64 -27.20
CA GLU A 157 6.96 1.07 -26.90
C GLU A 157 7.49 1.60 -25.55
N TYR A 158 7.33 2.90 -25.32
CA TYR A 158 7.81 3.59 -24.12
C TYR A 158 6.91 3.31 -22.91
N PHE A 159 5.58 3.27 -23.09
CA PHE A 159 4.65 2.86 -22.01
C PHE A 159 4.87 1.41 -21.55
N CYS A 160 5.21 0.50 -22.47
CA CYS A 160 5.52 -0.89 -22.13
C CYS A 160 6.88 -1.07 -21.42
N ASN A 161 7.83 -0.16 -21.61
CA ASN A 161 9.16 -0.22 -20.99
C ASN A 161 9.67 1.16 -20.50
N PRO A 162 9.10 1.71 -19.41
CA PRO A 162 9.52 2.99 -18.83
C PRO A 162 11.03 3.14 -18.53
N PRO A 163 11.76 2.10 -18.05
CA PRO A 163 13.22 2.16 -17.90
C PRO A 163 14.01 2.46 -19.17
N SER A 164 13.40 2.36 -20.37
CA SER A 164 14.08 2.68 -21.62
C SER A 164 14.24 4.18 -21.89
N LEU A 165 13.54 5.03 -21.12
CA LEU A 165 13.64 6.49 -21.18
C LEU A 165 14.64 7.06 -20.17
N THR A 166 14.81 6.42 -19.01
CA THR A 166 15.82 6.83 -18.01
C THR A 166 17.22 6.73 -18.61
N ASN A 167 18.01 7.79 -18.44
CA ASN A 167 19.38 7.90 -18.98
C ASN A 167 19.50 7.79 -20.53
N ALA A 168 18.42 8.03 -21.27
CA ALA A 168 18.41 7.95 -22.75
C ALA A 168 17.85 9.22 -23.44
N PRO A 169 18.62 10.33 -23.51
CA PRO A 169 18.12 11.64 -23.97
C PRO A 169 17.49 11.62 -25.37
N MET A 170 18.05 10.90 -26.34
CA MET A 170 17.48 10.80 -27.69
C MET A 170 16.12 10.10 -27.72
N LYS A 171 15.92 9.08 -26.85
CA LYS A 171 14.63 8.38 -26.73
C LYS A 171 13.59 9.26 -26.04
N TRP A 172 14.02 9.97 -24.98
CA TRP A 172 13.18 10.95 -24.29
C TRP A 172 12.71 12.06 -25.24
N GLN A 173 13.61 12.71 -25.98
CA GLN A 173 13.23 13.77 -26.93
C GLN A 173 12.26 13.25 -28.01
N LYS A 174 12.51 12.05 -28.57
CA LYS A 174 11.58 11.44 -29.52
C LYS A 174 10.19 11.18 -28.90
N PHE A 175 10.14 10.63 -27.68
CA PHE A 175 8.89 10.42 -26.95
C PHE A 175 8.15 11.74 -26.71
N THR A 176 8.84 12.77 -26.23
CA THR A 176 8.25 14.09 -25.96
C THR A 176 7.69 14.74 -27.22
N SER A 177 8.41 14.74 -28.34
CA SER A 177 7.88 15.20 -29.63
C SER A 177 6.62 14.42 -30.04
N SER A 178 6.68 13.09 -30.03
CA SER A 178 5.56 12.23 -30.41
C SER A 178 4.33 12.41 -29.50
N LEU A 179 4.53 12.64 -28.20
CA LEU A 179 3.44 12.90 -27.26
C LEU A 179 2.83 14.28 -27.51
N MET A 180 3.64 15.31 -27.74
CA MET A 180 3.16 16.65 -28.05
C MET A 180 2.35 16.68 -29.35
N ASP A 181 2.75 15.94 -30.40
CA ASP A 181 1.96 15.79 -31.63
C ASP A 181 0.56 15.18 -31.36
N VAL A 182 0.49 14.19 -30.47
CA VAL A 182 -0.79 13.57 -30.04
C VAL A 182 -1.63 14.53 -29.20
N LEU A 183 -1.05 15.25 -28.24
CA LEU A 183 -1.75 16.24 -27.41
C LEU A 183 -2.28 17.41 -28.25
N ASN A 184 -1.47 17.94 -29.18
CA ASN A 184 -1.88 18.99 -30.11
C ASN A 184 -3.05 18.52 -31.00
N THR A 185 -3.06 17.24 -31.40
CA THR A 185 -4.16 16.65 -32.17
C THR A 185 -5.44 16.52 -31.31
N PHE A 186 -5.31 16.15 -30.04
CA PHE A 186 -6.45 16.12 -29.10
C PHE A 186 -7.00 17.54 -28.82
N GLU A 187 -6.15 18.57 -28.77
CA GLU A 187 -6.56 19.97 -28.58
C GLU A 187 -7.21 20.55 -29.86
N ALA A 188 -6.71 20.18 -31.05
CA ALA A 188 -7.31 20.54 -32.33
C ALA A 188 -8.67 19.87 -32.61
N GLN A 189 -8.96 18.76 -31.93
CA GLN A 189 -10.21 18.01 -32.03
C GLN A 189 -10.90 17.93 -30.65
N PRO A 190 -11.46 19.04 -30.11
CA PRO A 190 -12.16 19.02 -28.83
C PRO A 190 -13.39 18.11 -28.90
N LEU A 191 -13.63 17.35 -27.83
CA LEU A 191 -14.81 16.49 -27.68
C LEU A 191 -16.00 17.29 -27.16
N THR A 192 -17.20 16.87 -27.54
CA THR A 192 -18.47 17.45 -27.08
C THR A 192 -19.05 16.68 -25.89
N ASP A 193 -19.87 17.33 -25.06
CA ASP A 193 -20.48 16.69 -23.89
C ASP A 193 -21.46 15.56 -24.27
N GLU A 194 -22.01 15.57 -25.50
CA GLU A 194 -22.86 14.50 -26.03
C GLU A 194 -22.08 13.19 -26.23
N GLU A 195 -20.86 13.27 -26.77
CA GLU A 195 -19.94 12.12 -26.90
C GLU A 195 -19.52 11.57 -25.53
N GLY A 196 -19.51 12.41 -24.49
CA GLY A 196 -19.23 12.01 -23.10
C GLY A 196 -20.32 11.18 -22.44
N ASN A 197 -21.59 11.49 -22.71
CA ASN A 197 -22.73 10.85 -22.04
C ASN A 197 -23.18 9.54 -22.71
N ALA A 198 -22.82 9.31 -23.99
CA ALA A 198 -23.12 8.06 -24.68
C ALA A 198 -22.48 6.84 -23.98
N ASN A 199 -21.28 7.01 -23.42
CA ASN A 199 -20.53 5.95 -22.74
C ASN A 199 -21.13 5.52 -21.37
N ASP A 200 -22.00 6.33 -20.75
CA ASP A 200 -22.69 5.98 -19.48
C ASP A 200 -23.86 4.98 -19.73
N LEU A 201 -24.18 4.67 -20.99
CA LEU A 201 -25.27 3.75 -21.38
C LEU A 201 -24.77 2.35 -21.83
N GLU A 202 -23.46 2.16 -22.04
CA GLU A 202 -22.88 0.86 -22.41
C GLU A 202 -22.54 -0.02 -21.19
N GLU A 203 -23.51 -0.20 -20.29
CA GLU A 203 -23.38 -1.11 -19.12
C GLU A 203 -23.62 -2.59 -19.48
N ASP A 204 -23.89 -2.91 -20.75
CA ASP A 204 -24.07 -4.27 -21.26
C ASP A 204 -22.72 -4.99 -21.43
N ALA A 205 -22.46 -5.96 -20.54
CA ALA A 205 -21.18 -6.66 -20.38
C ALA A 205 -20.74 -7.59 -21.54
N ALA A 206 -21.30 -7.44 -22.74
CA ALA A 206 -21.18 -8.36 -23.86
C ALA A 206 -19.96 -8.15 -24.78
N THR A 207 -19.34 -6.95 -24.77
CA THR A 207 -18.36 -6.58 -25.82
C THR A 207 -17.09 -5.89 -25.31
N PHE A 208 -16.65 -6.18 -24.09
CA PHE A 208 -15.38 -5.67 -23.57
C PHE A 208 -14.17 -6.11 -24.40
N SER A 209 -13.62 -5.21 -25.22
CA SER A 209 -12.33 -5.43 -25.86
C SER A 209 -11.21 -5.34 -24.83
N ILE A 210 -10.66 -6.49 -24.45
CA ILE A 210 -9.59 -6.63 -23.44
C ILE A 210 -8.27 -5.95 -23.88
N LYS A 211 -8.15 -5.58 -25.16
CA LYS A 211 -7.00 -4.89 -25.76
C LYS A 211 -7.44 -3.77 -26.70
N TYR A 212 -6.52 -2.85 -26.98
CA TYR A 212 -6.69 -1.80 -28.00
C TYR A 212 -7.00 -2.37 -29.39
N LEU A 213 -7.83 -1.65 -30.15
CA LEU A 213 -8.25 -2.00 -31.51
C LEU A 213 -7.33 -1.33 -32.54
N THR A 214 -6.09 -1.81 -32.60
CA THR A 214 -4.96 -1.23 -33.34
C THR A 214 -5.06 -1.23 -34.87
N SER A 215 -6.24 -1.13 -35.48
CA SER A 215 -6.37 -0.97 -36.94
C SER A 215 -6.38 0.51 -37.33
N SER A 216 -5.58 0.90 -38.31
CA SER A 216 -5.50 2.31 -38.73
C SER A 216 -6.84 2.86 -39.22
N LYS A 217 -7.72 1.99 -39.75
CA LYS A 217 -9.09 2.33 -40.19
C LYS A 217 -10.00 2.83 -39.07
N LEU A 218 -9.74 2.40 -37.83
CA LEU A 218 -10.54 2.77 -36.65
C LEU A 218 -10.02 4.04 -35.97
N MET A 219 -8.80 4.48 -36.29
CA MET A 219 -8.12 5.59 -35.62
C MET A 219 -8.98 6.86 -35.52
N GLY A 220 -9.66 7.25 -36.61
CA GLY A 220 -10.53 8.43 -36.62
C GLY A 220 -11.83 8.30 -35.80
N LEU A 221 -12.19 7.09 -35.40
CA LEU A 221 -13.30 6.79 -34.49
C LEU A 221 -12.80 6.68 -33.05
N GLU A 222 -11.69 5.96 -32.81
CA GLU A 222 -11.04 5.87 -31.48
C GLU A 222 -10.65 7.26 -30.95
N LEU A 223 -10.17 8.16 -31.82
CA LEU A 223 -9.89 9.56 -31.45
C LEU A 223 -11.12 10.35 -30.98
N LYS A 224 -12.35 9.91 -31.29
CA LYS A 224 -13.59 10.55 -30.81
C LYS A 224 -14.12 9.94 -29.51
N ASP A 225 -13.66 8.76 -29.12
CA ASP A 225 -14.05 8.16 -27.84
C ASP A 225 -13.34 8.87 -26.66
N PRO A 226 -14.08 9.48 -25.72
CA PRO A 226 -13.49 10.07 -24.52
C PRO A 226 -12.77 9.03 -23.64
N SER A 227 -13.23 7.77 -23.63
CA SER A 227 -12.62 6.69 -22.84
C SER A 227 -11.23 6.33 -23.40
N PHE A 228 -11.10 6.14 -24.71
CA PHE A 228 -9.82 5.95 -25.40
C PHE A 228 -8.81 7.07 -25.09
N ARG A 229 -9.21 8.34 -25.20
CA ARG A 229 -8.34 9.46 -24.83
C ARG A 229 -7.90 9.40 -23.37
N ARG A 230 -8.82 9.10 -22.44
CA ARG A 230 -8.50 8.92 -21.01
C ARG A 230 -7.46 7.84 -20.78
N HIS A 231 -7.53 6.70 -21.48
CA HIS A 231 -6.54 5.63 -21.34
C HIS A 231 -5.12 6.11 -21.66
N VAL A 232 -4.94 6.85 -22.77
CA VAL A 232 -3.63 7.37 -23.21
C VAL A 232 -3.10 8.45 -22.26
N LEU A 233 -3.96 9.37 -21.82
CA LEU A 233 -3.59 10.44 -20.90
C LEU A 233 -3.21 9.87 -19.51
N VAL A 234 -3.97 8.90 -19.00
CA VAL A 234 -3.66 8.23 -17.72
C VAL A 234 -2.39 7.39 -17.81
N GLN A 235 -2.13 6.69 -18.92
CA GLN A 235 -0.85 6.00 -19.15
C GLN A 235 0.34 6.98 -19.13
N SER A 236 0.16 8.17 -19.69
CA SER A 236 1.17 9.24 -19.67
C SER A 236 1.43 9.74 -18.24
N LEU A 237 0.39 9.96 -17.43
CA LEU A 237 0.54 10.33 -16.01
C LEU A 237 1.23 9.24 -15.17
N ILE A 238 0.88 7.96 -15.38
CA ILE A 238 1.55 6.82 -14.72
C ILE A 238 3.04 6.76 -15.10
N LEU A 239 3.37 6.99 -16.38
CA LEU A 239 4.75 7.05 -16.84
C LEU A 239 5.52 8.22 -16.18
N PHE A 240 4.91 9.40 -16.07
CA PHE A 240 5.54 10.56 -15.44
C PHE A 240 5.79 10.37 -13.94
N ASP A 241 4.85 9.78 -13.19
CA ASP A 241 5.07 9.47 -11.77
C ASP A 241 6.22 8.47 -11.58
N TYR A 242 6.28 7.42 -12.41
CA TYR A 242 7.41 6.48 -12.44
C TYR A 242 8.76 7.17 -12.73
N LEU A 243 8.82 8.05 -13.74
CA LEU A 243 10.06 8.73 -14.14
C LEU A 243 10.55 9.73 -13.07
N LYS A 244 9.65 10.34 -12.29
CA LYS A 244 10.02 11.22 -11.17
C LYS A 244 10.66 10.46 -10.00
N ALA A 245 10.23 9.22 -9.75
CA ALA A 245 10.65 8.42 -8.60
C ALA A 245 10.88 6.94 -8.97
N PRO A 246 11.89 6.62 -9.80
CA PRO A 246 12.18 5.24 -10.21
C PRO A 246 12.63 4.41 -9.00
N GLY A 247 11.71 3.57 -8.50
CA GLY A 247 11.80 2.95 -7.17
C GLY A 247 12.85 1.85 -6.96
N LYS A 248 14.03 1.92 -7.58
CA LYS A 248 15.12 0.93 -7.40
C LYS A 248 16.46 1.50 -6.95
N THR A 249 16.88 2.69 -7.40
CA THR A 249 18.21 3.24 -7.05
C THR A 249 18.31 4.75 -7.28
N ASP A 250 19.04 5.46 -6.42
CA ASP A 250 19.39 6.89 -6.61
C ASP A 250 20.21 7.17 -7.89
N LYS A 251 20.70 6.13 -8.56
CA LYS A 251 21.43 6.20 -9.83
C LYS A 251 20.54 6.40 -11.06
N ASP A 252 19.22 6.23 -10.91
CA ASP A 252 18.25 6.32 -12.01
C ASP A 252 17.48 7.66 -12.00
N VAL A 253 17.83 8.58 -11.09
CA VAL A 253 17.18 9.89 -10.93
C VAL A 253 17.36 10.74 -12.20
N PRO A 254 16.27 11.26 -12.81
CA PRO A 254 16.36 12.10 -14.01
C PRO A 254 17.11 13.41 -13.76
N SER A 255 17.70 13.98 -14.81
CA SER A 255 18.31 15.32 -14.74
C SER A 255 17.26 16.39 -14.40
N GLU A 256 17.67 17.52 -13.81
CA GLU A 256 16.74 18.62 -13.52
C GLU A 256 16.03 19.14 -14.78
N SER A 257 16.74 19.22 -15.93
CA SER A 257 16.12 19.56 -17.21
C SER A 257 14.99 18.60 -17.59
N MET A 258 15.21 17.30 -17.43
CA MET A 258 14.20 16.27 -17.72
C MET A 258 13.04 16.34 -16.73
N LYS A 259 13.28 16.68 -15.45
CA LYS A 259 12.21 16.90 -14.46
C LYS A 259 11.32 18.09 -14.83
N ASP A 260 11.89 19.18 -15.32
CA ASP A 260 11.12 20.35 -15.74
C ASP A 260 10.36 20.11 -17.06
N GLU A 261 10.96 19.39 -18.01
CA GLU A 261 10.25 18.88 -19.20
C GLU A 261 9.08 17.95 -18.81
N ILE A 262 9.28 17.03 -17.86
CA ILE A 262 8.22 16.15 -17.34
C ILE A 262 7.07 16.97 -16.73
N LYS A 263 7.35 17.96 -15.87
CA LYS A 263 6.31 18.83 -15.28
C LYS A 263 5.51 19.56 -16.36
N SER A 264 6.20 20.10 -17.37
CA SER A 264 5.55 20.81 -18.49
C SER A 264 4.59 19.89 -19.27
N CYS A 265 5.05 18.68 -19.62
CA CYS A 265 4.23 17.69 -20.33
C CYS A 265 3.07 17.18 -19.45
N GLU A 266 3.31 16.95 -18.16
CA GLU A 266 2.31 16.51 -17.20
C GLU A 266 1.17 17.52 -17.05
N GLU A 267 1.47 18.81 -16.86
CA GLU A 267 0.43 19.84 -16.74
C GLU A 267 -0.37 20.00 -18.04
N HIS A 268 0.26 19.79 -19.21
CA HIS A 268 -0.47 19.71 -20.49
C HIS A 268 -1.40 18.47 -20.55
N VAL A 269 -0.92 17.29 -20.16
CA VAL A 269 -1.74 16.07 -20.06
C VAL A 269 -2.91 16.24 -19.09
N LYS A 270 -2.68 16.88 -17.94
CA LYS A 270 -3.75 17.20 -16.96
C LYS A 270 -4.80 18.14 -17.54
N LYS A 271 -4.38 19.24 -18.19
CA LYS A 271 -5.28 20.17 -18.90
C LYS A 271 -6.15 19.42 -19.91
N MET A 272 -5.57 18.53 -20.72
CA MET A 272 -6.34 17.72 -21.68
C MET A 272 -7.29 16.74 -21.01
N LEU A 273 -6.93 16.18 -19.84
CA LEU A 273 -7.79 15.29 -19.07
C LEU A 273 -8.97 16.04 -18.41
N GLU A 274 -8.76 17.28 -17.94
CA GLU A 274 -9.86 18.14 -17.44
C GLU A 274 -10.88 18.45 -18.54
N LEU A 275 -10.41 18.69 -19.76
CA LEU A 275 -11.23 18.99 -20.94
C LEU A 275 -11.92 17.75 -21.53
N THR A 276 -11.57 16.53 -21.09
CA THR A 276 -12.16 15.28 -21.63
C THR A 276 -13.44 14.90 -20.87
N PRO A 277 -14.63 14.96 -21.48
CA PRO A 277 -15.90 14.59 -20.84
C PRO A 277 -16.01 13.07 -20.59
N PRO A 278 -16.97 12.60 -19.78
CA PRO A 278 -17.82 13.35 -18.86
C PRO A 278 -17.11 13.65 -17.52
N LYS A 279 -17.29 14.86 -16.96
CA LYS A 279 -16.73 15.27 -15.64
C LYS A 279 -15.19 15.16 -15.51
N GLY A 280 -14.44 15.60 -16.53
CA GLY A 280 -12.97 15.48 -16.58
C GLY A 280 -12.21 15.94 -15.32
N LYS A 281 -12.63 17.04 -14.68
CA LYS A 281 -12.04 17.54 -13.42
C LYS A 281 -12.21 16.59 -12.23
N GLU A 282 -13.37 15.94 -12.08
CA GLU A 282 -13.56 14.93 -11.04
C GLU A 282 -12.74 13.68 -11.32
N PHE A 283 -12.62 13.30 -12.59
CA PHE A 283 -11.80 12.17 -13.02
C PHE A 283 -10.31 12.43 -12.74
N LEU A 284 -9.77 13.60 -13.12
CA LEU A 284 -8.39 13.99 -12.81
C LEU A 284 -8.13 13.94 -11.30
N ARG A 285 -9.01 14.51 -10.47
CA ARG A 285 -8.86 14.47 -9.01
C ARG A 285 -8.81 13.04 -8.44
N LYS A 286 -9.58 12.11 -9.02
CA LYS A 286 -9.51 10.68 -8.66
C LYS A 286 -8.17 10.06 -9.09
N VAL A 287 -7.69 10.35 -10.30
CA VAL A 287 -6.40 9.87 -10.81
C VAL A 287 -5.24 10.38 -9.96
N GLU A 288 -5.19 11.68 -9.63
CA GLU A 288 -4.16 12.25 -8.76
C GLU A 288 -4.17 11.60 -7.36
N HIS A 289 -5.35 11.34 -6.79
CA HIS A 289 -5.46 10.63 -5.52
C HIS A 289 -4.94 9.17 -5.60
N ILE A 290 -5.19 8.48 -6.71
CA ILE A 290 -4.66 7.12 -6.95
C ILE A 290 -3.13 7.13 -7.06
N LEU A 291 -2.56 8.08 -7.82
CA LEU A 291 -1.10 8.23 -7.96
C LEU A 291 -0.42 8.59 -6.63
N GLU A 292 -1.04 9.46 -5.82
CA GLU A 292 -0.55 9.74 -4.47
C GLU A 292 -0.61 8.51 -3.55
N ARG A 293 -1.64 7.65 -3.71
CA ARG A 293 -1.70 6.36 -3.02
C ARG A 293 -0.59 5.40 -3.48
N GLU A 294 -0.29 5.37 -4.78
CA GLU A 294 0.75 4.50 -5.34
C GLU A 294 2.14 4.79 -4.78
N LYS A 295 2.47 6.05 -4.49
CA LYS A 295 3.72 6.41 -3.78
C LYS A 295 3.87 5.65 -2.46
N ASN A 296 2.79 5.52 -1.68
CA ASN A 296 2.81 4.76 -0.43
C ASN A 296 3.07 3.26 -0.67
N TRP A 297 2.54 2.71 -1.76
CA TRP A 297 2.77 1.32 -2.16
C TRP A 297 4.22 1.07 -2.61
N VAL A 298 4.80 1.99 -3.40
CA VAL A 298 6.22 1.96 -3.77
C VAL A 298 7.13 2.01 -2.53
N TRP A 299 6.81 2.86 -1.56
CA TRP A 299 7.57 2.95 -0.29
C TRP A 299 7.44 1.67 0.55
N TRP A 300 6.23 1.17 0.78
CA TRP A 300 6.00 -0.10 1.50
C TRP A 300 6.75 -1.28 0.87
N LYS A 301 6.77 -1.33 -0.46
CA LYS A 301 7.49 -2.35 -1.23
C LYS A 301 9.01 -2.23 -1.09
N ARG A 302 9.55 -1.01 -1.13
CA ARG A 302 10.98 -0.71 -0.91
C ARG A 302 11.41 -1.11 0.50
N ASP A 303 10.55 -0.91 1.49
CA ASP A 303 10.80 -1.24 2.89
C ASP A 303 10.64 -2.76 3.19
N GLY A 304 10.59 -3.60 2.15
CA GLY A 304 10.63 -5.06 2.26
C GLY A 304 9.27 -5.74 2.35
N CYS A 305 8.18 -5.04 2.02
CA CYS A 305 6.79 -5.55 2.06
C CYS A 305 6.34 -6.01 3.46
N PRO A 306 6.51 -5.20 4.53
CA PRO A 306 6.19 -5.62 5.90
C PRO A 306 4.72 -6.01 6.08
N PRO A 307 4.39 -7.00 6.94
CA PRO A 307 3.02 -7.40 7.21
C PRO A 307 2.10 -6.23 7.59
N PHE A 308 0.99 -6.09 6.87
CA PHE A 308 -0.09 -5.17 7.22
C PHE A 308 -0.81 -5.63 8.50
N GLU A 309 -0.93 -6.94 8.68
CA GLU A 309 -1.52 -7.54 9.87
C GLU A 309 -0.56 -7.49 11.04
N LYS A 310 -1.03 -6.93 12.15
CA LYS A 310 -0.39 -7.15 13.45
C LYS A 310 -0.66 -8.60 13.84
N PRO A 311 0.34 -9.36 14.34
CA PRO A 311 0.10 -10.72 14.80
C PRO A 311 -1.03 -10.71 15.84
N PRO A 312 -1.90 -11.73 15.87
CA PRO A 312 -2.93 -11.84 16.88
C PRO A 312 -2.31 -11.62 18.26
N ILE A 313 -2.91 -10.74 19.07
CA ILE A 313 -2.45 -10.57 20.45
C ILE A 313 -2.67 -11.92 21.13
N GLU A 314 -1.59 -12.66 21.33
CA GLU A 314 -1.60 -13.88 22.13
C GLU A 314 -2.21 -13.51 23.47
N LYS A 315 -3.45 -13.96 23.71
CA LYS A 315 -4.00 -14.04 25.04
C LYS A 315 -3.14 -15.05 25.77
N LYS A 316 -2.05 -14.59 26.38
CA LYS A 316 -1.28 -15.37 27.34
C LYS A 316 -2.23 -15.82 28.44
N ILE A 317 -2.73 -17.04 28.30
CA ILE A 317 -3.33 -17.80 29.38
C ILE A 317 -2.21 -17.88 30.42
N GLY A 318 -2.38 -17.13 31.50
CA GLY A 318 -1.29 -16.71 32.36
C GLY A 318 -0.70 -17.86 33.17
N LEU A 319 0.25 -18.58 32.60
CA LEU A 319 1.37 -19.14 33.37
C LEU A 319 2.28 -17.97 33.77
N ASP A 320 1.75 -17.11 34.64
CA ASP A 320 2.39 -15.89 35.10
C ASP A 320 3.48 -16.25 36.13
N GLY A 321 4.64 -16.67 35.61
CA GLY A 321 5.86 -16.87 36.38
C GLY A 321 6.14 -15.59 37.17
N ALA A 322 5.92 -15.66 38.48
CA ALA A 322 5.63 -14.49 39.30
C ALA A 322 6.73 -13.41 39.28
N ARG A 323 6.60 -12.44 38.37
CA ARG A 323 7.30 -11.16 38.47
C ARG A 323 6.77 -10.45 39.71
N LYS A 324 7.54 -10.50 40.81
CA LYS A 324 7.23 -9.86 42.09
C LYS A 324 7.10 -8.33 41.92
N ARG A 325 5.92 -7.88 41.47
CA ARG A 325 5.53 -6.47 41.55
C ARG A 325 5.49 -6.10 43.05
N PRO A 326 6.10 -4.98 43.49
CA PRO A 326 6.01 -4.57 44.89
C PRO A 326 4.53 -4.34 45.24
N ARG A 327 4.00 -5.15 46.16
CA ARG A 327 2.59 -5.09 46.57
C ARG A 327 2.40 -3.90 47.51
N TRP A 328 2.13 -2.74 46.93
CA TRP A 328 1.66 -1.56 47.65
C TRP A 328 0.31 -1.86 48.31
N ARG A 329 0.18 -1.63 49.62
CA ARG A 329 -1.00 -2.03 50.41
C ARG A 329 -2.28 -1.32 49.92
N LEU A 330 -2.15 -0.09 49.44
CA LEU A 330 -3.21 0.73 48.83
C LEU A 330 -2.97 0.97 47.31
N GLY A 331 -2.37 0.00 46.61
CA GLY A 331 -2.22 0.03 45.15
C GLY A 331 -1.09 0.92 44.60
N ASN A 332 -0.83 2.09 45.20
CA ASN A 332 0.32 2.94 44.86
C ASN A 332 1.24 3.22 46.06
N LYS A 333 2.44 3.73 45.77
CA LYS A 333 3.48 4.02 46.76
C LYS A 333 3.05 5.10 47.77
N GLU A 334 2.51 6.21 47.27
CA GLU A 334 2.19 7.39 48.08
C GLU A 334 1.06 7.12 49.09
N LEU A 335 -0.03 6.49 48.67
CA LEU A 335 -1.12 6.04 49.56
C LEU A 335 -0.62 5.01 50.58
N SER A 336 0.32 4.14 50.19
CA SER A 336 0.94 3.18 51.10
C SER A 336 1.95 3.82 52.08
N GLN A 337 2.44 5.03 51.80
CA GLN A 337 3.22 5.83 52.75
C GLN A 337 2.30 6.63 53.68
N LEU A 338 1.27 7.28 53.14
CA LEU A 338 0.28 8.02 53.92
C LEU A 338 -0.41 7.13 54.96
N TRP A 339 -0.77 5.90 54.57
CA TRP A 339 -1.37 4.92 55.50
C TRP A 339 -0.41 4.49 56.61
N LYS A 340 0.90 4.37 56.33
CA LYS A 340 1.90 4.09 57.36
C LYS A 340 2.02 5.24 58.36
N TRP A 341 1.90 6.49 57.92
CA TRP A 341 1.91 7.63 58.83
C TRP A 341 0.69 7.67 59.74
N ALA A 342 -0.48 7.25 59.26
CA ALA A 342 -1.66 7.06 60.12
C ALA A 342 -1.44 5.98 61.19
N ASP A 343 -0.93 4.80 60.79
CA ASP A 343 -0.60 3.70 61.72
C ASP A 343 0.50 4.09 62.74
N GLN A 344 1.42 5.00 62.37
CA GLN A 344 2.56 5.40 63.20
C GLN A 344 2.27 6.55 64.19
N ASN A 345 1.22 7.34 63.96
CA ASN A 345 0.89 8.52 64.75
C ASN A 345 -0.54 8.49 65.37
N PRO A 346 -0.96 7.40 66.05
CA PRO A 346 -2.28 7.36 66.70
C PRO A 346 -2.43 8.45 67.78
N ASN A 347 -1.31 8.84 68.40
CA ASN A 347 -1.27 9.81 69.50
C ASN A 347 -1.01 11.27 69.04
N ALA A 348 -0.90 11.55 67.74
CA ALA A 348 -0.66 12.91 67.23
C ALA A 348 -1.84 13.87 67.45
N LEU A 349 -3.00 13.36 67.86
CA LEU A 349 -4.14 14.17 68.31
C LEU A 349 -4.13 14.47 69.82
N THR A 350 -3.33 13.73 70.60
CA THR A 350 -3.21 13.81 72.08
C THR A 350 -1.91 14.46 72.56
N ASP A 351 -1.08 14.97 71.65
CA ASP A 351 0.14 15.70 71.99
C ASP A 351 -0.22 16.99 72.77
N PRO A 352 0.26 17.16 74.03
CA PRO A 352 -0.06 18.34 74.83
C PRO A 352 0.54 19.64 74.30
N GLU A 353 1.61 19.62 73.48
CA GLU A 353 2.15 20.83 72.86
C GLU A 353 1.26 21.34 71.71
N ARG A 354 0.39 20.48 71.16
CA ARG A 354 -0.50 20.80 70.02
C ARG A 354 -1.58 21.84 70.35
N ILE A 355 -1.93 22.00 71.63
CA ILE A 355 -2.86 23.04 72.11
C ILE A 355 -2.14 23.97 73.09
N CYS A 356 -0.90 24.34 72.78
CA CYS A 356 -0.26 25.48 73.41
C CYS A 356 -0.73 26.77 72.71
N THR A 357 -1.82 27.37 73.18
CA THR A 357 -2.12 28.76 72.84
C THR A 357 -1.01 29.63 73.46
N PRO A 358 -0.17 30.32 72.66
CA PRO A 358 0.93 31.11 73.21
C PRO A 358 0.36 32.19 74.13
N SER A 359 1.11 32.56 75.17
CA SER A 359 0.70 33.64 76.05
C SER A 359 0.49 34.92 75.23
N ILE A 360 -0.48 35.75 75.60
CA ILE A 360 -0.74 37.05 74.93
C ILE A 360 0.57 37.85 74.80
N SER A 361 1.37 37.86 75.86
CA SER A 361 2.71 38.46 75.93
C SER A 361 3.73 37.93 74.90
N GLU A 362 3.62 36.69 74.44
CA GLU A 362 4.49 36.11 73.42
C GLU A 362 3.91 36.29 72.01
N TYR A 363 2.58 36.25 71.87
CA TYR A 363 1.90 36.54 70.62
C TYR A 363 2.16 37.97 70.11
N TRP A 364 2.28 38.95 71.01
CA TRP A 364 2.57 40.35 70.64
C TRP A 364 4.06 40.65 70.38
N LYS A 365 5.01 39.75 70.73
CA LYS A 365 6.46 40.01 70.51
C LYS A 365 6.81 40.25 69.04
N PRO A 366 6.40 39.40 68.07
CA PRO A 366 6.69 39.63 66.65
C PRO A 366 6.10 40.94 66.13
N LEU A 367 4.89 41.31 66.57
CA LEU A 367 4.27 42.59 66.19
C LEU A 367 5.04 43.79 66.75
N ALA A 368 5.53 43.71 67.99
CA ALA A 368 6.35 44.77 68.58
C ALA A 368 7.71 44.92 67.86
N GLU A 369 8.28 43.83 67.36
CA GLU A 369 9.52 43.85 66.57
C GLU A 369 9.29 44.43 65.16
N ASP A 370 8.21 44.05 64.47
CA ASP A 370 7.86 44.57 63.14
C ASP A 370 7.53 46.08 63.15
N VAL A 371 6.81 46.57 64.17
CA VAL A 371 6.54 48.01 64.33
C VAL A 371 7.85 48.80 64.52
N ASN A 372 8.82 48.25 65.24
CA ASN A 372 10.14 48.85 65.41
C ASN A 372 11.04 48.72 64.15
N GLY A 373 10.83 47.69 63.33
CA GLY A 373 11.50 47.49 62.04
C GLY A 373 11.04 48.49 60.97
N CYS A 374 9.74 48.75 60.89
CA CYS A 374 9.14 49.60 59.86
C CYS A 374 9.60 51.07 59.95
N PHE A 375 9.74 51.63 61.16
CA PHE A 375 10.28 52.99 61.36
C PHE A 375 11.76 53.13 60.98
N ARG A 376 12.53 52.04 60.90
CA ARG A 376 13.97 52.07 60.61
C ARG A 376 14.29 52.05 59.12
N TRP A 377 13.39 51.52 58.29
CA TRP A 377 13.57 51.44 56.82
C TRP A 377 13.42 52.78 56.10
N ASN A 378 12.69 53.75 56.66
CA ASN A 378 12.34 55.00 55.97
C ASN A 378 13.33 56.17 56.18
N ARG A 379 14.60 55.89 56.55
CA ARG A 379 15.65 56.92 56.81
C ARG A 379 17.01 56.70 56.13
N ARG A 380 17.19 55.66 55.32
CA ARG A 380 18.40 55.42 54.48
C ARG A 380 17.99 54.59 53.26
N GLY A 381 18.25 54.93 52.00
CA GLY A 381 18.86 56.11 51.38
C GLY A 381 19.07 55.85 49.88
N VAL A 382 18.76 56.82 49.02
CA VAL A 382 19.02 56.81 47.55
C VAL A 382 20.38 57.51 47.35
N PRO A 383 21.38 57.03 46.55
CA PRO A 383 21.28 57.09 45.07
C PRO A 383 22.15 56.14 44.16
N SER A 384 21.64 56.00 42.92
CA SER A 384 22.25 55.95 41.57
C SER A 384 23.66 55.39 41.19
N GLN A 385 23.63 54.72 40.02
CA GLN A 385 24.52 54.85 38.83
C GLN A 385 25.89 54.13 38.68
N LYS A 386 26.02 53.49 37.48
CA LYS A 386 27.14 53.43 36.49
C LYS A 386 27.93 52.11 36.24
N GLN A 387 28.14 51.89 34.92
CA GLN A 387 29.18 51.12 34.20
C GLN A 387 29.14 49.58 34.32
N GLN A 388 29.08 48.80 33.21
CA GLN A 388 30.13 48.51 32.19
C GLN A 388 31.41 47.94 32.83
N GLY A 389 31.96 46.76 32.48
CA GLY A 389 31.60 45.72 31.51
C GLY A 389 32.87 45.03 30.96
N VAL A 390 32.82 43.73 30.57
CA VAL A 390 33.90 42.96 29.88
C VAL A 390 35.11 42.60 30.82
N LEU A 391 35.82 41.46 30.80
CA LEU A 391 36.03 40.34 29.84
C LEU A 391 36.07 38.95 30.54
N LEU A 392 36.07 37.89 29.71
CA LEU A 392 36.40 36.47 29.95
C LEU A 392 37.81 36.26 30.59
N GLU A 393 38.30 35.07 31.03
CA GLU A 393 37.85 33.66 31.01
C GLU A 393 38.69 32.81 31.99
N ARG A 394 38.11 31.76 32.62
CA ARG A 394 38.72 30.41 32.82
C ARG A 394 37.84 29.50 33.71
N THR A 395 37.12 28.58 33.06
CA THR A 395 37.01 27.12 33.35
C THR A 395 37.28 26.60 34.78
N GLN A 396 36.49 25.67 35.37
CA GLN A 396 35.64 24.64 34.75
C GLN A 396 34.62 23.98 35.71
N VAL A 397 33.57 23.36 35.13
CA VAL A 397 32.55 22.45 35.73
C VAL A 397 31.50 23.18 36.60
N CYS A 398 30.17 23.06 36.42
CA CYS A 398 29.27 22.45 35.40
C CYS A 398 27.96 23.29 35.32
N GLY A 399 26.92 23.03 34.53
CA GLY A 399 26.59 21.98 33.55
C GLY A 399 25.08 21.98 33.21
N THR A 400 24.66 22.75 32.20
CA THR A 400 23.29 22.88 31.63
C THR A 400 23.12 21.97 30.38
N PRO A 401 22.25 22.24 29.38
CA PRO A 401 20.78 22.40 29.28
C PRO A 401 20.13 21.11 28.65
N GLY A 402 18.91 21.00 28.07
CA GLY A 402 17.70 21.84 27.95
C GLY A 402 17.06 21.83 26.53
N LEU A 403 15.71 21.84 26.46
CA LEU A 403 14.81 22.05 25.27
C LEU A 403 14.74 21.00 24.12
N GLY A 404 13.50 20.74 23.64
CA GLY A 404 13.23 20.41 22.23
C GLY A 404 12.45 19.12 21.90
N ARG A 405 11.11 19.21 21.80
CA ARG A 405 10.22 18.60 20.77
C ARG A 405 8.74 18.63 21.22
N ILE A 406 7.98 19.56 20.65
CA ILE A 406 6.52 19.47 20.54
C ILE A 406 6.24 18.88 19.16
N PHE A 407 5.55 17.75 19.08
CA PHE A 407 4.94 17.27 17.83
C PHE A 407 3.62 16.57 18.13
N GLN A 408 2.61 16.87 17.32
CA GLN A 408 1.22 16.47 17.56
C GLN A 408 1.00 14.96 17.42
N ILE A 409 0.23 14.39 18.34
CA ILE A 409 -0.43 13.11 18.18
C ILE A 409 -1.83 13.38 17.61
N TYR A 410 -1.98 13.26 16.30
CA TYR A 410 -3.26 13.04 15.63
C TYR A 410 -3.03 12.07 14.47
N ARG A 411 -3.27 10.77 14.75
CA ARG A 411 -3.40 9.73 13.72
C ARG A 411 -4.36 8.65 14.22
N LEU A 412 -5.65 8.98 14.13
CA LEU A 412 -6.79 8.08 14.23
C LEU A 412 -7.58 8.29 12.93
N TRP A 413 -8.20 7.21 12.41
CA TRP A 413 -8.51 7.02 10.99
C TRP A 413 -7.21 6.84 10.16
N TYR A 414 -6.94 5.71 9.50
CA TYR A 414 -7.70 4.46 9.32
C TYR A 414 -7.11 3.30 10.14
#